data_AF-A0A4V6WQV5-F1
#
_entry.id   AF-A0A4V6WQV5-F1
#
_cell.length_a   1.000
_cell.length_b   1.000
_cell.length_c   1.000
_cell.angle_alpha   90.00
_cell.angle_beta   90.00
_cell.angle_gamma   90.00
#
_symmetry.space_group_name_H-M   'P 1'
#
loop_
_entity.id
_entity.type
_entity.pdbx_description
1 polymer ?
#
loop_
_entity_poly.entity_id
_entity_poly.type
_entity_poly.pdbx_seq_one_letter_code
_entity_poly.pdbx_strand_id
1 'polypeptide(L)'
;MAGAKFAMRPQTSAEDELQLAIEIEGVGAMVVSAPGVKPIRVQDPSRMRRLMQAIAEAIGLVADAKDQRPTTAPSRPALRRERVLVLADTEAVARQVEQVLPRTHLLEAIIRPAATLTRGENIEKIVEAARSGQVTTCMLVSARPDEMRADVQAGWSALRSRIGASLRAEIRSIDDEGRLRRCDPPWAFGALQIEQSRSEDTHAPSDCDPEDPAPGG
;
A
#
# COMPACT_ATOMS: atom_id res chain seq x y z
N MET A 1 36.00 -21.26 5.96
CA MET A 1 34.78 -20.93 5.18
C MET A 1 34.99 -19.59 4.51
N ALA A 2 35.16 -19.55 3.19
CA ALA A 2 35.27 -18.29 2.45
C ALA A 2 33.86 -17.71 2.28
N GLY A 3 33.60 -16.53 2.84
CA GLY A 3 32.35 -15.81 2.64
C GLY A 3 32.22 -15.37 1.19
N ALA A 4 31.00 -15.38 0.64
CA ALA A 4 30.75 -14.89 -0.71
C ALA A 4 31.07 -13.39 -0.79
N LYS A 5 31.97 -12.98 -1.70
CA LYS A 5 32.20 -11.57 -1.96
C LYS A 5 31.08 -11.00 -2.82
N PHE A 6 30.54 -9.88 -2.35
CA PHE A 6 29.46 -9.13 -2.97
C PHE A 6 29.94 -7.73 -3.30
N ALA A 7 29.72 -7.27 -4.54
CA ALA A 7 30.00 -5.91 -4.95
C ALA A 7 28.78 -5.31 -5.65
N MET A 8 28.43 -4.08 -5.27
CA MET A 8 27.35 -3.31 -5.87
C MET A 8 27.92 -1.96 -6.29
N ARG A 9 27.70 -1.56 -7.55
CA ARG A 9 28.18 -0.29 -8.08
C ARG A 9 27.07 0.42 -8.84
N PRO A 10 26.77 1.69 -8.52
CA PRO A 10 25.91 2.48 -9.37
C PRO A 10 26.59 2.71 -10.72
N GLN A 11 25.83 2.55 -11.80
CA GLN A 11 26.23 2.89 -13.15
C GLN A 11 25.24 3.92 -13.69
N THR A 12 25.75 5.09 -14.07
CA THR A 12 24.97 6.08 -14.82
C THR A 12 25.16 5.80 -16.30
N SER A 13 24.06 5.46 -16.98
CA SER A 13 23.97 5.45 -18.45
C SER A 13 23.97 6.89 -18.98
N ALA A 14 24.40 7.08 -20.23
CA ALA A 14 24.37 8.40 -20.91
C ALA A 14 22.93 8.90 -21.16
N GLU A 15 21.95 8.00 -21.09
CA GLU A 15 20.53 8.30 -20.96
C GLU A 15 20.20 8.12 -19.47
N ASP A 16 19.64 9.13 -18.80
CA ASP A 16 19.31 9.32 -17.36
C ASP A 16 18.65 8.15 -16.56
N GLU A 17 18.85 6.90 -16.94
CA GLU A 17 18.40 5.70 -16.25
C GLU A 17 19.44 5.23 -15.23
N LEU A 18 19.04 5.18 -13.96
CA LEU A 18 19.81 4.56 -12.88
C LEU A 18 19.99 3.06 -13.17
N GLN A 19 21.24 2.66 -13.40
CA GLN A 19 21.63 1.26 -13.50
C GLN A 19 22.44 0.85 -12.28
N LEU A 20 22.32 -0.42 -11.88
CA LEU A 20 23.04 -0.99 -10.75
C LEU A 20 23.75 -2.25 -11.22
N ALA A 21 25.08 -2.23 -11.22
CA ALA A 21 25.88 -3.40 -11.47
C ALA A 21 26.05 -4.19 -10.16
N ILE A 22 25.67 -5.47 -10.19
CA ILE A 22 25.80 -6.40 -9.07
C ILE A 22 26.72 -7.54 -9.49
N GLU A 23 27.76 -7.79 -8.70
CA GLU A 23 28.68 -8.91 -8.88
C GLU A 23 28.73 -9.78 -7.63
N ILE A 24 28.59 -11.09 -7.84
CA ILE A 24 28.57 -12.10 -6.79
C ILE A 24 29.58 -13.18 -7.15
N GLU A 25 30.62 -13.32 -6.32
CA GLU A 25 31.66 -14.33 -6.50
C GLU A 25 31.06 -15.74 -6.50
N GLY A 26 31.39 -16.55 -7.51
CA GLY A 26 30.86 -17.91 -7.68
C GLY A 26 29.46 -17.98 -8.31
N VAL A 27 28.83 -16.84 -8.64
CA VAL A 27 27.53 -16.81 -9.32
C VAL A 27 27.60 -16.05 -10.64
N GLY A 28 28.24 -14.88 -10.66
CA GLY A 28 28.38 -14.04 -11.85
C GLY A 28 28.06 -12.56 -11.60
N ALA A 29 27.81 -11.83 -12.68
CA ALA A 29 27.50 -10.40 -12.67
C ALA A 29 26.22 -10.10 -13.45
N MET A 30 25.46 -9.11 -13.00
CA MET A 30 24.20 -8.65 -13.62
C MET A 30 24.05 -7.14 -13.52
N VAL A 31 23.29 -6.55 -14.44
CA VAL A 31 22.82 -5.16 -14.37
C VAL A 31 21.35 -5.17 -13.99
N VAL A 32 21.00 -4.35 -13.01
CA VAL A 32 19.62 -4.01 -12.68
C VAL A 32 19.34 -2.62 -13.21
N SER A 33 18.24 -2.47 -13.93
CA SER A 33 17.81 -1.22 -14.56
C SER A 33 16.29 -1.12 -14.47
N ALA A 34 15.74 0.09 -14.65
CA ALA A 34 14.29 0.30 -14.71
C ALA A 34 13.55 -0.64 -15.69
N PRO A 35 14.08 -1.00 -16.88
CA PRO A 35 13.42 -1.96 -17.77
C PRO A 35 13.64 -3.43 -17.42
N GLY A 36 14.58 -3.78 -16.53
CA GLY A 36 14.80 -5.18 -16.16
C GLY A 36 16.13 -5.50 -15.50
N VAL A 37 16.28 -6.79 -15.16
CA VAL A 37 17.53 -7.40 -14.69
C VAL A 37 18.15 -8.19 -15.84
N LYS A 38 19.39 -7.87 -16.22
CA LYS A 38 20.11 -8.53 -17.33
C LYS A 38 21.42 -9.15 -16.81
N PRO A 39 21.69 -10.44 -17.10
CA PRO A 39 22.97 -11.03 -16.76
C PRO A 39 24.07 -10.49 -17.69
N ILE A 40 25.22 -10.12 -17.13
CA ILE A 40 26.44 -9.75 -17.87
C ILE A 40 27.35 -10.98 -18.00
N ARG A 41 27.46 -11.74 -16.90
CA ARG A 41 28.37 -12.88 -16.80
C ARG A 41 27.73 -13.92 -15.89
N VAL A 42 27.70 -15.18 -16.32
CA VAL A 42 27.07 -16.26 -15.55
C VAL A 42 28.11 -17.34 -15.25
N GLN A 43 28.30 -17.66 -13.97
CA GLN A 43 29.16 -18.75 -13.48
C GLN A 43 28.31 -19.89 -12.90
N ASP A 44 27.22 -19.57 -12.20
CA ASP A 44 26.21 -20.52 -11.73
C ASP A 44 24.83 -20.14 -12.31
N PRO A 45 24.37 -20.80 -13.38
CA PRO A 45 23.09 -20.49 -14.04
C PRO A 45 21.87 -20.67 -13.14
N SER A 46 21.91 -21.64 -12.22
CA SER A 46 20.76 -21.96 -11.37
C SER A 46 20.61 -20.96 -10.23
N ARG A 47 21.71 -20.50 -9.66
CA ARG A 47 21.71 -19.41 -8.67
C ARG A 47 21.45 -18.05 -9.32
N MET A 48 22.05 -17.78 -10.49
CA MET A 48 21.81 -16.56 -11.24
C MET A 48 20.33 -16.38 -11.58
N ARG A 49 19.66 -17.43 -12.07
CA ARG A 49 18.22 -17.38 -12.36
C ARG A 49 17.37 -17.04 -11.13
N ARG A 50 17.66 -17.69 -9.99
CA ARG A 50 16.96 -17.43 -8.72
C ARG A 50 17.17 -15.99 -8.24
N LEU A 51 18.40 -15.48 -8.36
CA LEU A 51 18.73 -14.11 -7.96
C LEU A 51 18.09 -13.06 -8.87
N MET A 52 18.14 -13.25 -10.19
CA MET A 52 17.48 -12.33 -11.12
C MET A 52 15.97 -12.30 -10.89
N GLN A 53 15.36 -13.46 -10.61
CA GLN A 53 13.94 -13.53 -10.29
C GLN A 53 13.60 -12.80 -8.98
N ALA A 54 14.34 -13.07 -7.90
CA ALA A 54 14.14 -12.40 -6.62
C ALA A 54 14.36 -10.88 -6.71
N ILE A 55 15.35 -10.44 -7.49
CA ILE A 55 15.62 -9.02 -7.73
C ILE A 55 14.48 -8.41 -8.55
N ALA A 56 14.04 -9.07 -9.65
CA ALA A 56 12.92 -8.61 -10.47
C ALA A 56 11.61 -8.52 -9.67
N GLU A 57 11.34 -9.47 -8.78
CA GLU A 57 10.21 -9.44 -7.85
C GLU A 57 10.33 -8.27 -6.86
N ALA A 58 11.50 -8.08 -6.24
CA ALA A 58 11.74 -6.99 -5.29
C ALA A 58 11.60 -5.60 -5.90
N ILE A 59 11.97 -5.44 -7.17
CA ILE A 59 11.86 -4.15 -7.90
C ILE A 59 10.58 -4.03 -8.73
N GLY A 60 9.69 -5.03 -8.67
CA GLY A 60 8.38 -4.99 -9.34
C GLY A 60 8.42 -5.09 -10.87
N LEU A 61 9.46 -5.69 -11.45
CA LEU A 61 9.66 -5.84 -12.91
C LEU A 61 9.13 -7.16 -13.49
N VAL A 62 8.41 -7.95 -12.71
CA VAL A 62 7.66 -9.09 -13.25
C VAL A 62 6.43 -8.54 -13.98
N ALA A 63 6.64 -8.17 -15.24
CA ALA A 63 5.55 -8.08 -16.22
C ALA A 63 4.95 -9.48 -16.38
N ASP A 64 3.61 -9.54 -16.44
CA ASP A 64 2.80 -10.72 -16.75
C ASP A 64 3.22 -11.36 -18.09
N ALA A 65 4.27 -12.17 -18.07
CA ALA A 65 4.75 -12.94 -19.22
C ALA A 65 4.30 -14.40 -19.12
N LYS A 66 2.99 -14.62 -18.97
CA LYS A 66 2.32 -15.91 -19.18
C LYS A 66 0.94 -15.74 -19.82
N ASP A 67 0.82 -14.94 -20.86
CA ASP A 67 -0.40 -14.95 -21.69
C ASP A 67 -0.11 -14.61 -23.15
N GLN A 68 0.67 -15.46 -23.82
CA GLN A 68 0.63 -15.58 -25.28
C GLN A 68 0.75 -17.04 -25.69
N ARG A 69 -0.37 -17.78 -25.59
CA ARG A 69 -0.65 -18.88 -26.52
C ARG A 69 -1.82 -18.45 -27.41
N PRO A 70 -1.71 -18.59 -28.74
CA PRO A 70 -2.83 -18.32 -29.61
C PRO A 70 -3.78 -19.52 -29.50
N THR A 71 -4.96 -19.33 -28.93
CA THR A 71 -6.06 -20.27 -29.13
C THR A 71 -7.34 -19.48 -29.28
N THR A 72 -7.76 -19.41 -30.54
CA THR A 72 -9.10 -19.03 -31.00
C THR A 72 -10.17 -19.77 -30.20
N ALA A 73 -10.74 -19.09 -29.21
CA ALA A 73 -12.04 -19.38 -28.63
C ALA A 73 -12.62 -18.03 -28.17
N PRO A 74 -13.94 -17.79 -28.32
CA PRO A 74 -14.52 -16.48 -28.08
C PRO A 74 -14.33 -16.12 -26.60
N SER A 75 -13.45 -15.16 -26.34
CA SER A 75 -13.13 -14.71 -24.99
C SER A 75 -14.36 -14.07 -24.37
N ARG A 76 -14.87 -14.74 -23.33
CA ARG A 76 -15.69 -14.15 -22.29
C ARG A 76 -15.02 -12.83 -21.85
N PRO A 77 -15.74 -11.71 -21.69
CA PRO A 77 -15.12 -10.43 -21.37
C PRO A 77 -14.25 -10.56 -20.13
N ALA A 78 -12.98 -10.17 -20.23
CA ALA A 78 -12.06 -10.14 -19.10
C ALA A 78 -12.69 -9.25 -18.02
N LEU A 79 -13.11 -9.85 -16.90
CA LEU A 79 -13.53 -9.08 -15.73
C LEU A 79 -12.35 -8.18 -15.34
N ARG A 80 -12.52 -6.86 -15.45
CA ARG A 80 -11.56 -5.90 -14.89
C ARG A 80 -11.49 -6.16 -13.39
N ARG A 81 -10.36 -6.70 -12.92
CA ARG A 81 -10.09 -6.86 -11.49
C ARG A 81 -9.96 -5.48 -10.86
N GLU A 82 -10.58 -5.29 -9.71
CA GLU A 82 -10.46 -4.05 -8.96
C GLU A 82 -9.04 -3.98 -8.38
N ARG A 83 -8.32 -2.87 -8.63
CA ARG A 83 -6.94 -2.68 -8.17
C ARG A 83 -6.91 -1.91 -6.86
N VAL A 84 -6.41 -2.57 -5.83
CA VAL A 84 -6.32 -2.06 -4.47
C VAL A 84 -4.86 -1.79 -4.12
N LEU A 85 -4.52 -0.55 -3.82
CA LEU A 85 -3.24 -0.20 -3.23
C LEU A 85 -3.32 -0.40 -1.72
N VAL A 86 -2.46 -1.25 -1.17
CA VAL A 86 -2.33 -1.47 0.28
C VAL A 86 -1.03 -0.84 0.76
N LEU A 87 -1.15 0.06 1.72
CA LEU A 87 -0.06 0.71 2.44
C LEU A 87 0.05 0.03 3.80
N ALA A 88 0.98 -0.92 3.94
CA ALA A 88 1.17 -1.72 5.14
C ALA A 88 2.14 -1.05 6.10
N ASP A 89 1.72 -0.87 7.36
CA ASP A 89 2.50 -0.23 8.41
C ASP A 89 3.83 -0.97 8.71
N THR A 90 3.77 -2.30 8.73
CA THR A 90 4.93 -3.16 8.97
C THR A 90 5.05 -4.27 7.93
N GLU A 91 6.23 -4.87 7.83
CA GLU A 91 6.44 -6.04 6.96
C GLU A 91 5.59 -7.24 7.40
N ALA A 92 5.38 -7.42 8.71
CA ALA A 92 4.52 -8.47 9.23
C ALA A 92 3.06 -8.29 8.75
N VAL A 93 2.54 -7.06 8.79
CA VAL A 93 1.23 -6.70 8.25
C VAL A 93 1.18 -6.94 6.74
N ALA A 94 2.22 -6.54 5.99
CA ALA A 94 2.30 -6.78 4.55
C ALA A 94 2.16 -8.28 4.21
N ARG A 95 2.92 -9.14 4.92
CA ARG A 95 2.86 -10.59 4.74
C ARG A 95 1.50 -11.19 5.08
N GLN A 96 0.83 -10.69 6.13
CA GLN A 96 -0.53 -11.14 6.46
C GLN A 96 -1.53 -10.73 5.37
N VAL A 97 -1.44 -9.50 4.88
CA VAL A 97 -2.27 -8.98 3.78
C VAL A 97 -2.08 -9.82 2.50
N GLU A 98 -0.84 -10.16 2.15
CA GLU A 98 -0.50 -11.05 1.02
C GLU A 98 -1.15 -12.43 1.12
N GLN A 99 -1.37 -12.95 2.32
CA GLN A 99 -1.99 -14.26 2.51
C GLN A 99 -3.53 -14.23 2.39
N VAL A 100 -4.14 -13.07 2.64
CA VAL A 100 -5.59 -12.92 2.80
C VAL A 100 -6.26 -12.32 1.56
N LEU A 101 -5.69 -11.26 0.97
CA LEU A 101 -6.31 -10.53 -0.15
C LEU A 101 -6.34 -11.30 -1.49
N PRO A 102 -5.32 -12.05 -1.90
CA PRO A 102 -5.37 -12.83 -3.14
C PRO A 102 -6.45 -13.93 -3.16
N ARG A 103 -7.03 -14.28 -2.00
CA ARG A 103 -8.14 -15.24 -1.92
C ARG A 103 -9.45 -14.67 -2.43
N THR A 104 -9.55 -13.36 -2.62
CA THR A 104 -10.69 -12.72 -3.29
C THR A 104 -10.41 -12.62 -4.79
N HIS A 105 -11.07 -13.48 -5.59
CA HIS A 105 -10.89 -13.61 -7.05
C HIS A 105 -11.10 -12.34 -7.90
N LEU A 106 -11.53 -11.23 -7.27
CA LEU A 106 -11.90 -9.97 -7.91
C LEU A 106 -10.91 -8.83 -7.63
N LEU A 107 -9.96 -9.01 -6.70
CA LEU A 107 -9.04 -7.96 -6.27
C LEU A 107 -7.60 -8.25 -6.73
N GLU A 108 -6.95 -7.24 -7.30
CA GLU A 108 -5.51 -7.19 -7.52
C GLU A 108 -4.91 -6.25 -6.47
N ALA A 109 -4.14 -6.79 -5.53
CA ALA A 109 -3.54 -6.02 -4.45
C ALA A 109 -2.09 -5.62 -4.78
N ILE A 110 -1.80 -4.33 -4.74
CA ILE A 110 -0.45 -3.77 -4.83
C ILE A 110 -0.03 -3.39 -3.42
N ILE A 111 0.95 -4.08 -2.85
CA ILE A 111 1.34 -3.87 -1.45
C ILE A 111 2.63 -3.04 -1.41
N ARG A 112 2.61 -1.99 -0.58
CA ARG A 112 3.70 -1.05 -0.37
C ARG A 112 3.83 -0.71 1.12
N PRO A 113 5.01 -0.32 1.61
CA PRO A 113 5.16 0.18 2.98
C PRO A 113 4.36 1.47 3.20
N ALA A 114 3.75 1.64 4.37
CA ALA A 114 3.07 2.89 4.73
C ALA A 114 4.03 4.08 4.77
N ALA A 115 5.32 3.82 5.01
CA ALA A 115 6.40 4.80 4.91
C ALA A 115 6.50 5.47 3.52
N THR A 116 5.91 4.88 2.47
CA THR A 116 5.76 5.52 1.16
C THR A 116 5.07 6.89 1.25
N LEU A 117 4.14 7.08 2.21
CA LEU A 117 3.42 8.33 2.44
C LEU A 117 4.29 9.45 3.03
N THR A 118 5.50 9.16 3.51
CA THR A 118 6.40 10.16 4.11
C THR A 118 7.01 11.12 3.08
N ARG A 119 6.88 10.80 1.79
CA ARG A 119 7.41 11.61 0.69
C ARG A 119 6.28 12.15 -0.19
N GLY A 120 6.26 13.46 -0.41
CA GLY A 120 5.26 14.12 -1.24
C GLY A 120 5.21 13.60 -2.68
N GLU A 121 6.36 13.28 -3.27
CA GLU A 121 6.47 12.71 -4.63
C GLU A 121 5.67 11.40 -4.79
N ASN A 122 5.63 10.56 -3.75
CA ASN A 122 4.92 9.29 -3.78
C ASN A 122 3.42 9.51 -3.66
N ILE A 123 3.00 10.49 -2.86
CA ILE A 123 1.59 10.88 -2.74
C ILE A 123 1.08 11.33 -4.11
N GLU A 124 1.84 12.16 -4.85
CA GLU A 124 1.46 12.59 -6.21
C GLU A 124 1.29 11.41 -7.17
N LYS A 125 2.22 10.45 -7.16
CA LYS A 125 2.10 9.22 -7.98
C LYS A 125 0.85 8.41 -7.64
N ILE A 126 0.49 8.32 -6.36
CA ILE A 126 -0.74 7.61 -5.93
C ILE A 126 -1.99 8.37 -6.41
N VAL A 127 -1.99 9.71 -6.33
CA VAL A 127 -3.09 10.54 -6.83
C VAL A 127 -3.25 10.40 -8.34
N GLU A 128 -2.16 10.38 -9.10
CA GLU A 128 -2.18 10.16 -10.54
C GLU A 128 -2.69 8.77 -10.93
N ALA A 129 -2.24 7.72 -10.21
CA ALA A 129 -2.74 6.36 -10.38
C ALA A 129 -4.24 6.26 -10.08
N ALA A 130 -4.73 7.00 -9.08
CA ALA A 130 -6.15 7.08 -8.77
C ALA A 130 -6.96 7.78 -9.87
N ARG A 131 -6.49 8.94 -10.36
CA ARG A 131 -7.16 9.71 -11.42
C ARG A 131 -7.21 8.98 -12.75
N SER A 132 -6.17 8.20 -13.06
CA SER A 132 -6.11 7.35 -14.26
C SER A 132 -6.92 6.04 -14.12
N GLY A 133 -7.50 5.77 -12.94
CA GLY A 133 -8.26 4.54 -12.66
C GLY A 133 -7.40 3.29 -12.57
N GLN A 134 -6.07 3.44 -12.44
CA GLN A 134 -5.15 2.31 -12.22
C GLN A 134 -5.30 1.74 -10.81
N VAL A 135 -5.75 2.55 -9.85
CA VAL A 135 -6.08 2.15 -8.49
C VAL A 135 -7.47 2.72 -8.18
N THR A 136 -8.36 1.87 -7.69
CA THR A 136 -9.74 2.26 -7.33
C THR A 136 -9.93 2.38 -5.82
N THR A 137 -9.11 1.66 -5.06
CA THR A 137 -9.14 1.68 -3.60
C THR A 137 -7.72 1.78 -3.02
N CYS A 138 -7.53 2.63 -2.02
CA CYS A 138 -6.31 2.74 -1.24
C CYS A 138 -6.61 2.39 0.23
N MET A 139 -5.86 1.45 0.79
CA MET A 139 -6.02 0.98 2.16
C MET A 139 -4.74 1.20 2.95
N LEU A 140 -4.80 1.91 4.07
CA LEU A 140 -3.73 1.93 5.06
C LEU A 140 -4.01 0.85 6.10
N VAL A 141 -3.11 -0.13 6.23
CA VAL A 141 -3.32 -1.31 7.08
C VAL A 141 -2.28 -1.36 8.19
N SER A 142 -2.73 -1.53 9.43
CA SER A 142 -1.87 -1.70 10.61
C SER A 142 -2.49 -2.67 11.60
N ALA A 143 -1.69 -3.35 12.40
CA ALA A 143 -2.18 -4.07 13.58
C ALA A 143 -2.53 -3.11 14.74
N ARG A 144 -1.90 -1.93 14.77
CA ARG A 144 -2.04 -0.91 15.83
C ARG A 144 -2.23 0.47 15.19
N PRO A 145 -3.39 0.72 14.55
CA PRO A 145 -3.65 1.96 13.83
C PRO A 145 -3.55 3.22 14.71
N ASP A 146 -3.83 3.12 16.01
CA ASP A 146 -3.72 4.25 16.95
C ASP A 146 -2.27 4.67 17.25
N GLU A 147 -1.31 3.76 17.08
CA GLU A 147 0.12 4.00 17.33
C GLU A 147 0.89 4.40 16.06
N MET A 148 0.19 4.68 14.96
CA MET A 148 0.79 5.00 13.67
C MET A 148 1.78 6.17 13.77
N ARG A 149 2.91 6.09 13.06
CA ARG A 149 3.91 7.18 13.06
C ARG A 149 3.33 8.48 12.50
N ALA A 150 3.60 9.61 13.17
CA ALA A 150 3.02 10.92 12.83
C ALA A 150 3.27 11.39 11.39
N ASP A 151 4.41 11.06 10.80
CA ASP A 151 4.74 11.38 9.40
C ASP A 151 3.88 10.59 8.40
N VAL A 152 3.55 9.34 8.71
CA VAL A 152 2.60 8.52 7.94
C VAL A 152 1.18 9.06 8.10
N GLN A 153 0.78 9.47 9.31
CA GLN A 153 -0.53 10.11 9.54
C GLN A 153 -0.70 11.40 8.73
N ALA A 154 0.33 12.25 8.72
CA ALA A 154 0.36 13.48 7.93
C ALA A 154 0.29 13.19 6.42
N GLY A 155 1.07 12.21 5.94
CA GLY A 155 1.04 11.78 4.55
C GLY A 155 -0.31 11.19 4.13
N TRP A 156 -0.97 10.42 5.00
CA TRP A 156 -2.32 9.91 4.77
C TRP A 156 -3.36 11.03 4.64
N SER A 157 -3.28 12.01 5.54
CA SER A 157 -4.16 13.19 5.51
C SER A 157 -3.95 14.00 4.23
N ALA A 158 -2.70 14.21 3.83
CA ALA A 158 -2.36 14.86 2.58
C ALA A 158 -2.89 14.09 1.35
N LEU A 159 -2.73 12.77 1.32
CA LEU A 159 -3.29 11.92 0.26
C LEU A 159 -4.82 12.08 0.19
N ARG A 160 -5.54 11.91 1.31
CA ARG A 160 -7.01 12.01 1.37
C ARG A 160 -7.54 13.34 0.85
N SER A 161 -6.86 14.44 1.17
CA SER A 161 -7.25 15.77 0.69
C SER A 161 -7.18 15.94 -0.84
N ARG A 162 -6.38 15.11 -1.54
CA ARG A 162 -6.09 15.26 -2.98
C ARG A 162 -6.85 14.28 -3.88
N ILE A 163 -7.22 13.11 -3.37
CA ILE A 163 -7.84 12.03 -4.15
C ILE A 163 -9.35 12.19 -4.38
N GLY A 164 -10.00 13.11 -3.66
CA GLY A 164 -11.42 13.43 -3.84
C GLY A 164 -12.35 12.20 -3.76
N ALA A 165 -13.50 12.26 -4.45
CA ALA A 165 -14.47 11.16 -4.51
C ALA A 165 -14.05 10.01 -5.47
N SER A 166 -13.00 10.20 -6.26
CA SER A 166 -12.55 9.25 -7.28
C SER A 166 -11.86 8.00 -6.75
N LEU A 167 -11.36 8.03 -5.51
CA LEU A 167 -10.67 6.92 -4.88
C LEU A 167 -11.27 6.62 -3.52
N ARG A 168 -11.59 5.35 -3.28
CA ARG A 168 -11.97 4.91 -1.94
C ARG A 168 -10.72 4.83 -1.07
N ALA A 169 -10.60 5.69 -0.05
CA ALA A 169 -9.50 5.65 0.90
C ALA A 169 -9.99 5.23 2.29
N GLU A 170 -9.43 4.14 2.82
CA GLU A 170 -9.82 3.57 4.11
C GLU A 170 -8.61 3.21 4.95
N ILE A 171 -8.78 3.25 6.27
CA ILE A 171 -7.84 2.66 7.21
C ILE A 171 -8.45 1.34 7.68
N ARG A 172 -7.61 0.31 7.78
CA ARG A 172 -8.01 -1.00 8.29
C ARG A 172 -7.06 -1.48 9.37
N SER A 173 -7.64 -2.08 10.40
CA SER A 173 -6.89 -2.92 11.32
C SER A 173 -6.82 -4.34 10.80
N ILE A 174 -5.74 -5.04 11.13
CA ILE A 174 -5.61 -6.48 10.94
C ILE A 174 -5.36 -7.13 12.30
N ASP A 175 -6.16 -8.14 12.66
CA ASP A 175 -5.95 -8.93 13.87
C ASP A 175 -4.99 -10.11 13.62
N ASP A 176 -4.59 -10.82 14.68
CA ASP A 176 -3.66 -11.95 14.60
C ASP A 176 -4.20 -13.13 13.76
N GLU A 177 -5.51 -13.17 13.53
CA GLU A 177 -6.17 -14.13 12.65
C GLU A 177 -6.17 -13.68 11.17
N GLY A 178 -5.62 -12.50 10.87
CA GLY A 178 -5.55 -11.93 9.53
C GLY A 178 -6.87 -11.29 9.08
N ARG A 179 -7.82 -11.03 9.97
CA ARG A 179 -9.10 -10.41 9.61
C ARG A 179 -8.93 -8.89 9.49
N LEU A 180 -9.28 -8.37 8.31
CA LEU A 180 -9.29 -6.95 8.04
C LEU A 180 -10.59 -6.30 8.51
N ARG A 181 -10.51 -5.31 9.39
CA ARG A 181 -11.66 -4.51 9.83
C ARG A 181 -11.42 -3.04 9.49
N ARG A 182 -12.45 -2.36 9.00
CA ARG A 182 -12.38 -0.90 8.85
C ARG A 182 -12.29 -0.27 10.24
N CYS A 183 -11.42 0.71 10.38
CA CYS A 183 -11.28 1.48 11.61
C CYS A 183 -11.03 2.96 11.29
N ASP A 184 -11.32 3.81 12.25
CA ASP A 184 -11.26 5.25 12.13
C ASP A 184 -10.48 5.80 13.35
N PRO A 185 -9.14 5.66 13.37
CA PRO A 185 -8.34 6.08 14.52
C PRO A 185 -8.41 7.61 14.70
N PRO A 186 -8.23 8.15 15.92
CA PRO A 186 -8.49 9.56 16.23
C PRO A 186 -7.76 10.58 15.34
N TRP A 187 -6.58 10.21 14.83
CA TRP A 187 -5.78 11.06 13.95
C TRP A 187 -6.25 11.06 12.49
N ALA A 188 -7.08 10.10 12.07
CA ALA A 188 -7.50 9.93 10.68
C ALA A 188 -8.47 11.02 10.19
N PHE A 189 -9.11 11.72 11.13
CA PHE A 189 -10.05 12.81 10.92
C PHE A 189 -9.60 13.97 11.81
N GLY A 190 -8.44 14.56 11.50
CA GLY A 190 -7.83 15.59 12.33
C GLY A 190 -8.84 16.65 12.80
N ALA A 191 -8.98 16.83 14.11
CA ALA A 191 -9.71 17.85 14.90
C ALA A 191 -11.17 18.22 14.53
N LEU A 192 -11.64 18.00 13.30
CA LEU A 192 -12.94 18.45 12.78
C LEU A 192 -14.12 17.60 13.25
N GLN A 193 -13.89 16.46 13.90
CA GLN A 193 -14.96 15.67 14.52
C GLN A 193 -15.03 15.80 16.05
N ILE A 194 -14.01 16.36 16.71
CA ILE A 194 -14.04 16.56 18.17
C ILE A 194 -15.05 17.66 18.54
N GLU A 195 -15.34 18.60 17.63
CA GLU A 195 -16.38 19.62 17.85
C GLU A 195 -17.80 19.14 17.53
N GLN A 196 -17.97 18.15 16.64
CA GLN A 196 -19.31 17.58 16.40
C GLN A 196 -19.74 16.65 17.53
N SER A 197 -18.82 15.88 18.12
CA SER A 197 -19.14 15.07 19.31
C SER A 197 -19.22 15.86 20.62
N ARG A 198 -18.78 17.12 20.66
CA ARG A 198 -18.98 18.02 21.82
C ARG A 198 -20.26 18.84 21.75
N SER A 199 -20.96 18.83 20.62
CA SER A 199 -22.18 19.62 20.40
C SER A 199 -23.48 18.81 20.57
N GLU A 200 -23.39 17.50 20.81
CA GLU A 200 -24.54 16.61 21.07
C GLU A 200 -24.63 16.11 22.52
N ASP A 201 -23.92 16.74 23.46
CA ASP A 201 -24.07 16.55 24.92
C ASP A 201 -24.63 17.82 25.58
N THR A 202 -25.66 18.42 24.97
CA THR A 202 -26.60 19.31 25.69
C THR A 202 -28.01 18.74 25.61
N HIS A 203 -28.15 17.47 25.98
CA HIS A 203 -29.39 17.04 26.64
C HIS A 203 -29.37 17.62 28.05
N ALA A 204 -29.83 18.86 28.17
CA ALA A 204 -30.41 19.33 29.40
C ALA A 204 -31.46 18.28 29.86
N PRO A 205 -31.42 17.80 31.11
CA PRO A 205 -32.60 17.15 31.66
C PRO A 205 -33.71 18.21 31.66
N SER A 206 -34.76 17.95 30.88
CA SER A 206 -35.99 18.72 30.92
C SER A 206 -36.75 18.33 32.18
N ASP A 207 -36.30 18.81 33.33
CA ASP A 207 -37.02 18.72 34.61
C ASP A 207 -36.87 20.05 35.36
N CYS A 208 -37.66 21.03 34.94
CA CYS A 208 -38.13 22.10 35.81
C CYS A 208 -39.65 22.17 35.62
N ASP A 209 -40.37 21.39 36.42
CA ASP A 209 -41.79 21.61 36.69
C ASP A 209 -42.00 23.08 37.10
N PRO A 210 -42.93 23.82 36.49
CA PRO A 210 -43.43 25.03 37.09
C PRO A 210 -44.27 24.64 38.32
N GLU A 211 -43.85 25.07 39.51
CA GLU A 211 -44.67 24.96 40.73
C GLU A 211 -46.07 25.54 40.46
N ASP A 212 -47.07 24.67 40.52
CA ASP A 212 -48.48 25.02 40.48
C ASP A 212 -48.89 25.54 41.88
N PRO A 213 -49.36 26.80 42.03
CA PRO A 213 -49.78 27.30 43.33
C PRO A 213 -51.14 26.71 43.72
N ALA A 214 -51.17 25.82 44.70
CA ALA A 214 -52.42 25.37 45.31
C ALA A 214 -53.07 26.49 46.15
N PRO A 215 -54.40 26.64 46.11
CA PRO A 215 -55.13 27.69 46.82
C PRO A 215 -55.46 27.28 48.26
N GLY A 216 -55.43 28.22 49.21
CA GLY A 216 -56.10 28.05 50.51
C GLY A 216 -55.47 28.81 51.67
N GLY A 217 -56.12 29.92 52.08
CA GLY A 217 -55.82 30.69 53.27
C GLY A 217 -56.46 32.08 53.23
#